data_AF-A0AAV6AKL0-F1
#
_entry.id   AF-A0AAV6AKL0-F1
#
_cell.length_a   1.000
_cell.length_b   1.000
_cell.length_c   1.000
_cell.angle_alpha   90.00
_cell.angle_beta   90.00
_cell.angle_gamma   90.00
#
_symmetry.space_group_name_H-M   'P 1'
#
loop_
_entity.id
_entity.type
_entity.pdbx_description
1 polymer ?
#
loop_
_entity_poly.entity_id
_entity_poly.type
_entity_poly.pdbx_seq_one_letter_code
_entity_poly.pdbx_strand_id
1 'polypeptide(L)'
;MSARTNCIVAALIVCSTPSLPSAHPFTEQDATRIDASSQPHPGEPTLTEIRTATERFRDVAVAFAEGYLRDPGNLCETAEMMGKPAELGAMGIHFFRPDLLGITAPPSPRVNGNGAHTDFRSPGVLIYEPHPNGGLELVAIENLVFIEAWTAAGNSEPPSFHGVPYDRMVDDPATTIDEAHMFEPHYDRHVWLYRENPNGVFAQTNPAVSCEHHNGDATHRHGS
;
A
#
# COMPACT_ATOMS: atom_id res chain seq x y z
N MET A 1 47.88 35.45 -49.41
CA MET A 1 46.61 34.80 -49.01
C MET A 1 46.97 33.66 -48.05
N SER A 2 46.80 33.86 -46.75
CA SER A 2 47.10 32.85 -45.72
C SER A 2 45.80 32.58 -44.96
N ALA A 3 45.23 31.40 -45.14
CA ALA A 3 44.00 30.96 -44.50
C ALA A 3 44.33 30.44 -43.10
N ARG A 4 43.74 31.07 -42.07
CA ARG A 4 43.81 30.60 -40.69
C ARG A 4 42.73 29.55 -40.47
N THR A 5 43.14 28.33 -40.15
CA THR A 5 42.25 27.24 -39.73
C THR A 5 41.92 27.42 -38.24
N ASN A 6 40.65 27.62 -37.90
CA ASN A 6 40.16 27.58 -36.54
C ASN A 6 39.86 26.12 -36.15
N CYS A 7 40.53 25.59 -35.13
CA CYS A 7 40.13 24.36 -34.46
C CYS A 7 39.03 24.66 -33.43
N ILE A 8 37.83 24.15 -33.67
CA ILE A 8 36.74 24.14 -32.70
C ILE A 8 36.94 22.91 -31.79
N VAL A 9 37.23 23.14 -30.52
CA VAL A 9 37.28 22.09 -29.49
C VAL A 9 35.85 21.85 -29.01
N ALA A 10 35.28 20.69 -29.34
CA ALA A 10 33.98 20.27 -28.83
C ALA A 10 34.16 19.75 -27.39
N ALA A 11 33.59 20.48 -26.42
CA ALA A 11 33.53 20.04 -25.03
C ALA A 11 32.41 18.98 -24.90
N LEU A 12 32.81 17.73 -24.63
CA LEU A 12 31.90 16.65 -24.24
C LEU A 12 31.42 16.89 -22.81
N ILE A 13 30.17 17.33 -22.67
CA ILE A 13 29.46 17.36 -21.38
C ILE A 13 29.04 15.92 -21.07
N VAL A 14 29.74 15.29 -20.12
CA VAL A 14 29.34 14.01 -19.56
C VAL A 14 28.15 14.26 -18.63
N CYS A 15 26.94 14.04 -19.12
CA CYS A 15 25.75 13.92 -18.27
C CYS A 15 25.95 12.73 -17.34
N SER A 16 26.37 12.99 -16.10
CA SER A 16 26.32 11.99 -15.03
C SER A 16 24.87 11.85 -14.63
N THR A 17 24.22 10.78 -15.08
CA THR A 17 22.87 10.43 -14.61
C THR A 17 22.99 10.05 -13.13
N PRO A 18 22.24 10.70 -12.21
CA PRO A 18 22.17 10.21 -10.85
C PRO A 18 21.59 8.79 -10.89
N SER A 19 22.38 7.83 -10.41
CA SER A 19 21.89 6.46 -10.20
C SER A 19 20.92 6.52 -9.02
N LEU A 20 19.66 6.16 -9.27
CA LEU A 20 18.70 5.94 -8.19
C LEU A 20 19.30 4.87 -7.25
N PRO A 21 19.29 5.08 -5.93
CA PRO A 21 19.77 4.06 -4.99
C PRO A 21 18.95 2.79 -5.22
N SER A 22 19.64 1.69 -5.52
CA SER A 22 19.01 0.37 -5.53
C SER A 22 18.29 0.17 -4.20
N ALA A 23 17.03 -0.27 -4.25
CA ALA A 23 16.29 -0.62 -3.05
C ALA A 23 17.15 -1.57 -2.20
N HIS A 24 17.54 -1.13 -1.01
CA HIS A 24 18.30 -1.96 -0.09
C HIS A 24 17.46 -3.20 0.25
N PRO A 25 18.03 -4.41 0.20
CA PRO A 25 17.29 -5.62 0.56
C PRO A 25 16.84 -5.51 2.02
N PHE A 26 15.60 -5.88 2.30
CA PHE A 26 15.06 -5.88 3.66
C PHE A 26 15.88 -6.79 4.57
N THR A 27 16.35 -6.27 5.70
CA THR A 27 17.24 -6.97 6.63
C THR A 27 16.56 -7.31 7.96
N GLU A 28 17.18 -8.20 8.75
CA GLU A 28 16.77 -8.47 10.14
C GLU A 28 16.88 -7.22 11.03
N GLN A 29 17.82 -6.31 10.71
CA GLN A 29 17.96 -5.06 11.44
C GLN A 29 16.78 -4.12 11.16
N ASP A 30 16.28 -4.10 9.93
CA ASP A 30 15.06 -3.35 9.58
C ASP A 30 13.86 -3.93 10.31
N ALA A 31 13.70 -5.26 10.29
CA ALA A 31 12.65 -5.95 11.06
C ALA A 31 12.69 -5.58 12.55
N THR A 32 13.88 -5.62 13.17
CA THR A 32 14.05 -5.26 14.58
C THR A 32 13.64 -3.82 14.86
N ARG A 33 13.95 -2.88 13.97
CA ARG A 33 13.59 -1.47 14.15
C ARG A 33 12.10 -1.22 13.96
N ILE A 34 11.49 -1.88 12.97
CA ILE A 34 10.03 -1.87 12.79
C ILE A 34 9.34 -2.44 14.02
N ASP A 35 9.78 -3.61 14.50
CA ASP A 35 9.15 -4.28 15.64
C ASP A 35 9.25 -3.44 16.93
N ALA A 36 10.33 -2.66 17.09
CA ALA A 36 10.51 -1.73 18.21
C ALA A 36 9.76 -0.38 18.05
N SER A 37 9.22 -0.08 16.87
CA SER A 37 8.60 1.23 16.56
C SER A 37 7.23 1.46 17.21
N SER A 38 6.63 0.40 17.76
CA SER A 38 5.30 0.45 18.36
C SER A 38 5.19 -0.57 19.50
N GLN A 39 4.20 -0.39 20.38
CA GLN A 39 3.92 -1.29 21.49
C GLN A 39 2.44 -1.69 21.48
N PRO A 40 2.11 -2.99 21.60
CA PRO A 40 0.73 -3.43 21.62
C PRO A 40 0.01 -3.01 22.90
N HIS A 41 -1.29 -2.75 22.80
CA HIS A 41 -2.16 -2.77 23.98
C HIS A 41 -2.43 -4.19 24.47
N PRO A 42 -2.89 -4.36 25.72
CA PRO A 42 -3.27 -5.68 26.22
C PRO A 42 -4.27 -6.38 25.30
N GLY A 43 -3.90 -7.58 24.82
CA GLY A 43 -4.73 -8.39 23.93
C GLY A 43 -4.44 -8.20 22.43
N GLU A 44 -3.64 -7.21 22.04
CA GLU A 44 -3.19 -7.05 20.66
C GLU A 44 -1.91 -7.85 20.39
N PRO A 45 -1.76 -8.45 19.19
CA PRO A 45 -0.52 -9.11 18.80
C PRO A 45 0.60 -8.10 18.54
N THR A 46 1.82 -8.46 18.90
CA THR A 46 3.03 -7.69 18.55
C THR A 46 3.29 -7.68 17.04
N LEU A 47 4.05 -6.69 16.56
CA LEU A 47 4.49 -6.64 15.16
C LEU A 47 5.32 -7.87 14.76
N THR A 48 6.14 -8.40 15.67
CA THR A 48 6.89 -9.65 15.45
C THR A 48 5.97 -10.84 15.26
N GLU A 49 4.95 -11.01 16.12
CA GLU A 49 3.97 -12.11 15.99
C GLU A 49 3.21 -12.03 14.66
N ILE A 50 2.81 -10.82 14.26
CA ILE A 50 2.16 -10.59 12.97
C ILE A 50 3.10 -10.97 11.83
N ARG A 51 4.34 -10.48 11.85
CA ARG A 51 5.35 -10.77 10.83
C ARG A 51 5.57 -12.27 10.67
N THR A 52 5.73 -13.00 11.78
CA THR A 52 5.82 -14.48 11.77
C THR A 52 4.55 -15.11 11.17
N ALA A 53 3.37 -14.60 11.54
CA ALA A 53 2.09 -15.09 11.05
C ALA A 53 1.79 -14.73 9.58
N THR A 54 2.59 -13.90 8.92
CA THR A 54 2.30 -13.41 7.56
C THR A 54 3.47 -13.58 6.58
N GLU A 55 4.67 -13.96 7.06
CA GLU A 55 5.88 -14.09 6.23
C GLU A 55 5.71 -15.03 5.04
N ARG A 56 4.93 -16.12 5.19
CA ARG A 56 4.65 -17.05 4.09
C ARG A 56 4.00 -16.39 2.87
N PHE A 57 3.31 -15.27 3.04
CA PHE A 57 2.69 -14.51 1.95
C PHE A 57 3.70 -13.71 1.11
N ARG A 58 4.98 -13.68 1.49
CA ARG A 58 6.05 -13.24 0.58
C ARG A 58 6.05 -14.07 -0.71
N ASP A 59 5.60 -15.33 -0.65
CA ASP A 59 5.19 -16.09 -1.83
C ASP A 59 3.72 -15.78 -2.16
N VAL A 60 3.49 -15.05 -3.24
CA VAL A 60 2.14 -14.68 -3.70
C VAL A 60 1.28 -15.91 -4.02
N ALA A 61 1.87 -17.05 -4.39
CA ALA A 61 1.11 -18.28 -4.62
C ALA A 61 0.43 -18.78 -3.34
N VAL A 62 1.05 -18.56 -2.17
CA VAL A 62 0.45 -18.88 -0.87
C VAL A 62 -0.74 -17.97 -0.59
N ALA A 63 -0.64 -16.68 -0.92
CA ALA A 63 -1.76 -15.75 -0.78
C ALA A 63 -2.97 -16.22 -1.58
N PHE A 64 -2.78 -16.56 -2.86
CA PHE A 64 -3.87 -17.12 -3.68
C PHE A 64 -4.42 -18.44 -3.14
N ALA A 65 -3.55 -19.36 -2.72
CA ALA A 65 -3.95 -20.65 -2.15
C ALA A 65 -4.77 -20.50 -0.86
N GLU A 66 -4.54 -19.43 -0.10
CA GLU A 66 -5.30 -19.09 1.11
C GLU A 66 -6.48 -18.14 0.84
N GLY A 67 -6.84 -17.91 -0.42
CA GLY A 67 -8.06 -17.19 -0.80
C GLY A 67 -7.93 -15.68 -0.88
N TYR A 68 -6.72 -15.12 -0.81
CA TYR A 68 -6.51 -13.72 -1.15
C TYR A 68 -6.67 -13.54 -2.66
N LEU A 69 -7.41 -12.51 -3.06
CA LEU A 69 -7.64 -12.15 -4.44
C LEU A 69 -6.98 -10.81 -4.72
N ARG A 70 -6.17 -10.75 -5.78
CA ARG A 70 -5.72 -9.47 -6.32
C ARG A 70 -6.94 -8.63 -6.68
N ASP A 71 -6.89 -7.33 -6.38
CA ASP A 71 -7.90 -6.39 -6.84
C ASP A 71 -8.23 -6.58 -8.34
N PRO A 72 -9.51 -6.77 -8.71
CA PRO A 72 -9.93 -6.89 -10.11
C PRO A 72 -9.56 -5.68 -10.97
N GLY A 73 -9.47 -4.48 -10.38
CA GLY A 73 -8.98 -3.28 -11.05
C GLY A 73 -7.48 -3.34 -11.38
N ASN A 74 -6.76 -4.28 -10.74
CA ASN A 74 -5.32 -4.44 -10.84
C ASN A 74 -4.62 -3.09 -10.59
N LEU A 75 -5.07 -2.34 -9.58
CA LEU A 75 -4.51 -1.03 -9.26
C LEU A 75 -3.24 -1.15 -8.43
N CYS A 76 -2.31 -0.24 -8.67
CA CYS A 76 -1.21 0.05 -7.75
C CYS A 76 -1.42 1.47 -7.27
N GLU A 77 -1.92 1.59 -6.04
CA GLU A 77 -2.42 2.85 -5.49
C GLU A 77 -1.26 3.76 -5.10
N THR A 78 -1.32 5.02 -5.55
CA THR A 78 -0.36 6.06 -5.19
C THR A 78 -1.02 7.18 -4.40
N ALA A 79 -0.23 7.93 -3.63
CA ALA A 79 -0.73 9.11 -2.92
C ALA A 79 -1.41 10.11 -3.86
N GLU A 80 -0.90 10.28 -5.08
CA GLU A 80 -1.48 11.19 -6.08
C GLU A 80 -2.88 10.76 -6.55
N MET A 81 -3.15 9.45 -6.63
CA MET A 81 -4.47 8.92 -6.98
C MET A 81 -5.55 9.34 -5.97
N MET A 82 -5.15 9.60 -4.71
CA MET A 82 -6.00 10.15 -3.66
C MET A 82 -5.93 11.69 -3.54
N GLY A 83 -5.34 12.37 -4.53
CA GLY A 83 -5.14 13.83 -4.48
C GLY A 83 -4.14 14.29 -3.42
N LYS A 84 -3.26 13.41 -2.94
CA LYS A 84 -2.21 13.74 -1.97
C LYS A 84 -0.86 14.02 -2.66
N PRO A 85 0.09 14.69 -1.98
CA PRO A 85 1.41 14.94 -2.56
C PRO A 85 2.17 13.65 -2.91
N ALA A 86 2.82 13.64 -4.07
CA ALA A 86 3.56 12.48 -4.60
C ALA A 86 4.68 12.00 -3.68
N GLU A 87 5.29 12.91 -2.92
CA GLU A 87 6.34 12.59 -1.95
C GLU A 87 5.88 11.69 -0.80
N LEU A 88 4.57 11.47 -0.64
CA LEU A 88 4.04 10.50 0.32
C LEU A 88 4.13 9.05 -0.20
N GLY A 89 4.44 8.84 -1.48
CA GLY A 89 4.71 7.54 -2.07
C GLY A 89 3.47 6.76 -2.48
N ALA A 90 3.54 5.44 -2.30
CA ALA A 90 2.49 4.52 -2.72
C ALA A 90 1.96 3.67 -1.56
N MET A 91 0.75 3.15 -1.75
CA MET A 91 0.22 2.04 -0.94
C MET A 91 0.68 0.73 -1.56
N GLY A 92 0.61 0.61 -2.89
CA GLY A 92 0.98 -0.60 -3.62
C GLY A 92 -0.23 -1.34 -4.16
N ILE A 93 -0.06 -2.62 -4.46
CA ILE A 93 -1.11 -3.46 -5.04
C ILE A 93 -1.79 -4.26 -3.93
N HIS A 94 -3.10 -4.08 -3.79
CA HIS A 94 -3.90 -4.74 -2.77
C HIS A 94 -4.40 -6.12 -3.21
N PHE A 95 -4.27 -7.08 -2.31
CA PHE A 95 -4.85 -8.41 -2.40
C PHE A 95 -5.75 -8.63 -1.20
N PHE A 96 -7.06 -8.73 -1.40
CA PHE A 96 -8.04 -8.79 -0.32
C PHE A 96 -8.56 -10.20 -0.05
N ARG A 97 -9.02 -10.44 1.18
CA ARG A 97 -9.73 -11.65 1.62
C ARG A 97 -11.23 -11.41 1.67
N PRO A 98 -12.00 -11.82 0.65
CA PRO A 98 -13.41 -11.48 0.55
C PRO A 98 -14.23 -11.97 1.76
N ASP A 99 -13.86 -13.11 2.32
CA ASP A 99 -14.51 -13.72 3.48
C ASP A 99 -14.27 -12.92 4.77
N LEU A 100 -13.06 -12.40 4.97
CA LEU A 100 -12.72 -11.57 6.15
C LEU A 100 -13.33 -10.17 6.06
N LEU A 101 -13.36 -9.59 4.86
CA LEU A 101 -14.00 -8.30 4.59
C LEU A 101 -15.53 -8.42 4.54
N GLY A 102 -16.07 -9.65 4.49
CA GLY A 102 -17.50 -9.91 4.38
C GLY A 102 -18.10 -9.33 3.10
N ILE A 103 -17.38 -9.42 1.97
CA ILE A 103 -17.83 -8.86 0.69
C ILE A 103 -19.15 -9.52 0.28
N THR A 104 -20.20 -8.71 0.14
CA THR A 104 -21.59 -9.19 -0.01
C THR A 104 -22.14 -9.06 -1.42
N ALA A 105 -21.47 -8.31 -2.29
CA ALA A 105 -21.85 -8.12 -3.68
C ALA A 105 -20.62 -7.92 -4.57
N PRO A 106 -20.70 -8.24 -5.89
CA PRO A 106 -19.73 -7.78 -6.87
C PRO A 106 -19.62 -6.24 -6.84
N PRO A 107 -18.47 -5.66 -7.21
CA PRO A 107 -18.31 -4.21 -7.27
C PRO A 107 -19.34 -3.58 -8.23
N SER A 108 -20.37 -2.92 -7.69
CA SER A 108 -21.20 -1.95 -8.43
C SER A 108 -22.15 -1.21 -7.47
N PRO A 109 -22.05 0.13 -7.34
CA PRO A 109 -21.04 1.02 -7.94
C PRO A 109 -19.67 0.94 -7.25
N ARG A 110 -19.63 0.53 -5.98
CA ARG A 110 -18.43 0.40 -5.15
C ARG A 110 -18.40 -0.99 -4.49
N VAL A 111 -17.24 -1.42 -4.01
CA VAL A 111 -17.06 -2.64 -3.22
C VAL A 111 -17.64 -2.41 -1.83
N ASN A 112 -18.49 -3.32 -1.36
CA ASN A 112 -19.08 -3.25 -0.02
C ASN A 112 -19.02 -4.61 0.69
N GLY A 113 -19.00 -4.59 2.01
CA GLY A 113 -18.99 -5.77 2.85
C GLY A 113 -19.48 -5.51 4.27
N ASN A 114 -19.60 -6.58 5.04
CA ASN A 114 -20.09 -6.55 6.41
C ASN A 114 -19.11 -7.14 7.43
N GLY A 115 -17.85 -7.36 7.03
CA GLY A 115 -16.80 -7.82 7.91
C GLY A 115 -16.41 -6.77 8.95
N ALA A 116 -16.15 -7.24 10.17
CA ALA A 116 -15.61 -6.45 11.27
C ALA A 116 -14.25 -7.01 11.74
N HIS A 117 -13.53 -7.65 10.82
CA HIS A 117 -12.29 -8.36 11.11
C HIS A 117 -11.12 -7.39 11.35
N THR A 118 -10.41 -7.56 12.46
CA THR A 118 -9.32 -6.66 12.89
C THR A 118 -8.08 -7.41 13.39
N ASP A 119 -8.01 -8.74 13.27
CA ASP A 119 -6.84 -9.51 13.67
C ASP A 119 -5.77 -9.52 12.58
N PHE A 120 -4.70 -8.75 12.79
CA PHE A 120 -3.57 -8.65 11.85
C PHE A 120 -2.75 -9.93 11.70
N ARG A 121 -2.88 -10.94 12.56
CA ARG A 121 -2.24 -12.26 12.33
C ARG A 121 -2.87 -13.03 11.17
N SER A 122 -4.07 -12.66 10.78
CA SER A 122 -4.77 -13.15 9.60
C SER A 122 -5.36 -11.94 8.87
N PRO A 123 -4.54 -11.11 8.21
CA PRO A 123 -4.98 -9.81 7.71
C PRO A 123 -6.07 -9.94 6.65
N GLY A 124 -6.96 -8.95 6.58
CA GLY A 124 -7.94 -8.84 5.51
C GLY A 124 -7.30 -8.51 4.17
N VAL A 125 -6.14 -7.84 4.17
CA VAL A 125 -5.49 -7.35 2.96
C VAL A 125 -3.96 -7.55 3.04
N LEU A 126 -3.37 -7.97 1.92
CA LEU A 126 -1.93 -8.03 1.69
C LEU A 126 -1.56 -6.98 0.66
N ILE A 127 -0.39 -6.36 0.82
CA ILE A 127 0.04 -5.25 -0.01
C ILE A 127 1.39 -5.57 -0.64
N TYR A 128 1.42 -5.54 -1.97
CA TYR A 128 2.59 -5.90 -2.76
C TYR A 128 3.13 -4.72 -3.57
N GLU A 129 4.46 -4.57 -3.57
CA GLU A 129 5.20 -3.67 -4.45
C GLU A 129 5.61 -4.41 -5.73
N PRO A 130 5.34 -3.86 -6.93
CA PRO A 130 5.80 -4.44 -8.18
C PRO A 130 7.29 -4.19 -8.41
N HIS A 131 8.00 -5.22 -8.89
CA HIS A 131 9.44 -5.16 -9.19
C HIS A 131 9.74 -5.20 -10.70
N PRO A 132 10.92 -4.74 -11.14
CA PRO A 132 11.28 -4.67 -12.57
C PRO A 132 11.20 -6.01 -13.32
N ASN A 133 11.34 -7.13 -12.61
CA ASN A 133 11.27 -8.47 -13.18
C ASN A 133 9.82 -9.00 -13.32
N GLY A 134 8.82 -8.17 -13.01
CA GLY A 134 7.40 -8.56 -12.96
C GLY A 134 7.01 -9.32 -11.69
N GLY A 135 7.96 -9.51 -10.76
CA GLY A 135 7.71 -10.07 -9.44
C GLY A 135 6.97 -9.09 -8.53
N LEU A 136 6.47 -9.62 -7.43
CA LEU A 136 5.78 -8.87 -6.39
C LEU A 136 6.52 -9.09 -5.07
N GLU A 137 6.82 -8.01 -4.36
CA GLU A 137 7.39 -8.07 -3.01
C GLU A 137 6.28 -7.69 -2.02
N LEU A 138 6.03 -8.55 -1.03
CA LEU A 138 5.14 -8.19 0.07
C LEU A 138 5.80 -7.05 0.87
N VAL A 139 5.12 -5.92 1.02
CA VAL A 139 5.66 -4.72 1.69
C VAL A 139 4.90 -4.36 2.96
N ALA A 140 3.59 -4.63 2.98
CA ALA A 140 2.72 -4.38 4.12
C ALA A 140 1.55 -5.37 4.17
N ILE A 141 0.80 -5.27 5.25
CA ILE A 141 -0.52 -5.86 5.41
C ILE A 141 -1.50 -4.77 5.84
N GLU A 142 -2.78 -5.05 5.73
CA GLU A 142 -3.84 -4.13 6.14
C GLU A 142 -5.06 -4.90 6.68
N ASN A 143 -5.81 -4.23 7.56
CA ASN A 143 -7.21 -4.56 7.81
C ASN A 143 -8.09 -3.38 7.41
N LEU A 144 -9.26 -3.72 6.88
CA LEU A 144 -10.31 -2.80 6.44
C LEU A 144 -11.63 -3.23 7.06
N VAL A 145 -12.38 -2.27 7.62
CA VAL A 145 -13.77 -2.48 8.06
C VAL A 145 -14.68 -1.40 7.50
N PHE A 146 -15.83 -1.78 6.97
CA PHE A 146 -16.81 -0.83 6.43
C PHE A 146 -17.47 -0.05 7.56
N ILE A 147 -17.57 1.28 7.42
CA ILE A 147 -18.08 2.17 8.48
C ILE A 147 -19.52 1.80 8.85
N GLU A 148 -20.36 1.48 7.84
CA GLU A 148 -21.75 1.09 8.08
C GLU A 148 -21.84 -0.19 8.91
N ALA A 149 -21.09 -1.23 8.53
CA ALA A 149 -21.08 -2.51 9.25
C ALA A 149 -20.52 -2.36 10.68
N TRP A 150 -19.44 -1.59 10.83
CA TRP A 150 -18.82 -1.31 12.13
C TRP A 150 -19.78 -0.59 13.08
N THR A 151 -20.50 0.42 12.56
CA THR A 151 -21.49 1.19 13.31
C THR A 151 -22.72 0.33 13.65
N ALA A 152 -23.22 -0.48 12.70
CA ALA A 152 -24.33 -1.39 12.92
C ALA A 152 -24.03 -2.46 13.98
N ALA A 153 -22.75 -2.83 14.16
CA ALA A 153 -22.29 -3.69 15.24
C ALA A 153 -22.23 -3.00 16.62
N GLY A 154 -22.58 -1.70 16.71
CA GLY A 154 -22.68 -0.95 17.96
C GLY A 154 -21.42 -0.16 18.34
N ASN A 155 -20.45 -0.04 17.43
CA ASN A 155 -19.24 0.74 17.69
C ASN A 155 -19.44 2.20 17.29
N SER A 156 -19.05 3.13 18.16
CA SER A 156 -19.14 4.58 17.90
C SER A 156 -17.80 5.22 17.50
N GLU A 157 -16.69 4.57 17.83
CA GLU A 157 -15.34 5.03 17.52
C GLU A 157 -14.69 4.12 16.46
N PRO A 158 -13.73 4.60 15.67
CA PRO A 158 -12.96 3.76 14.76
C PRO A 158 -12.29 2.59 15.52
N PRO A 159 -12.07 1.44 14.87
CA PRO A 159 -11.14 0.45 15.41
C PRO A 159 -9.77 1.09 15.64
N SER A 160 -9.00 0.54 16.56
CA SER A 160 -7.62 0.94 16.80
C SER A 160 -6.70 -0.27 16.81
N PHE A 161 -5.43 -0.04 16.51
CA PHE A 161 -4.37 -1.02 16.67
C PHE A 161 -3.12 -0.34 17.23
N HIS A 162 -2.55 -0.89 18.31
CA HIS A 162 -1.42 -0.30 19.03
C HIS A 162 -1.66 1.16 19.44
N GLY A 163 -2.91 1.49 19.76
CA GLY A 163 -3.34 2.81 20.21
C GLY A 163 -3.54 3.83 19.08
N VAL A 164 -3.38 3.42 17.83
CA VAL A 164 -3.61 4.26 16.65
C VAL A 164 -4.98 3.90 16.07
N PRO A 165 -5.97 4.82 16.09
CA PRO A 165 -7.26 4.62 15.42
C PRO A 165 -7.04 4.40 13.93
N TYR A 166 -7.83 3.57 13.26
CA TYR A 166 -7.75 3.33 11.81
C TYR A 166 -8.02 4.63 11.02
N ASP A 167 -7.41 4.78 9.85
CA ASP A 167 -7.61 5.94 8.99
C ASP A 167 -9.00 5.85 8.35
N ARG A 168 -9.65 6.99 8.15
CA ARG A 168 -11.01 7.05 7.62
C ARG A 168 -10.95 7.36 6.13
N MET A 169 -11.35 6.40 5.29
CA MET A 169 -11.37 6.52 3.83
C MET A 169 -12.79 6.77 3.34
N VAL A 170 -13.04 8.01 2.89
CA VAL A 170 -14.33 8.46 2.34
C VAL A 170 -14.05 9.53 1.29
N ASP A 171 -14.72 9.40 0.15
CA ASP A 171 -14.61 10.38 -0.94
C ASP A 171 -15.08 11.77 -0.49
N ASP A 172 -14.35 12.81 -0.90
CA ASP A 172 -14.81 14.19 -0.73
C ASP A 172 -15.84 14.50 -1.84
N PRO A 173 -17.12 14.76 -1.50
CA PRO A 173 -18.13 15.06 -2.51
C PRO A 173 -17.86 16.35 -3.31
N ALA A 174 -16.87 17.17 -2.89
CA ALA A 174 -16.42 18.34 -3.62
C ALA A 174 -15.39 18.03 -4.72
N THR A 175 -14.85 16.81 -4.78
CA THR A 175 -13.86 16.39 -5.79
C THR A 175 -14.43 15.27 -6.67
N THR A 176 -13.74 14.97 -7.77
CA THR A 176 -13.99 13.78 -8.60
C THR A 176 -12.95 12.68 -8.33
N ILE A 177 -12.18 12.83 -7.25
CA ILE A 177 -11.16 11.88 -6.83
C ILE A 177 -11.87 10.73 -6.11
N ASP A 178 -11.29 9.54 -6.20
CA ASP A 178 -11.79 8.36 -5.52
C ASP A 178 -10.87 8.06 -4.33
N GLU A 179 -11.01 8.84 -3.25
CA GLU A 179 -10.16 8.70 -2.07
C GLU A 179 -10.38 7.37 -1.32
N ALA A 180 -11.50 6.68 -1.55
CA ALA A 180 -11.78 5.38 -0.96
C ALA A 180 -11.54 4.19 -1.93
N HIS A 181 -10.78 4.38 -3.01
CA HIS A 181 -10.23 3.29 -3.85
C HIS A 181 -11.29 2.30 -4.36
N MET A 182 -12.45 2.80 -4.79
CA MET A 182 -13.63 2.02 -5.20
C MET A 182 -14.35 1.25 -4.09
N PHE A 183 -13.97 1.36 -2.81
CA PHE A 183 -14.68 0.79 -1.66
C PHE A 183 -15.68 1.79 -1.07
N GLU A 184 -16.81 1.31 -0.55
CA GLU A 184 -17.70 2.11 0.30
C GLU A 184 -16.94 2.71 1.50
N PRO A 185 -17.46 3.79 2.13
CA PRO A 185 -16.86 4.39 3.32
C PRO A 185 -16.36 3.37 4.33
N HIS A 186 -15.06 3.38 4.61
CA HIS A 186 -14.40 2.38 5.44
C HIS A 186 -13.34 3.00 6.34
N TYR A 187 -12.92 2.20 7.31
CA TYR A 187 -11.70 2.42 8.08
C TYR A 187 -10.64 1.42 7.63
N ASP A 188 -9.43 1.87 7.37
CA ASP A 188 -8.29 1.01 7.05
C ASP A 188 -7.09 1.28 7.96
N ARG A 189 -6.20 0.30 8.05
CA ARG A 189 -4.93 0.46 8.77
C ARG A 189 -3.87 -0.40 8.14
N HIS A 190 -2.93 0.29 7.50
CA HIS A 190 -1.69 -0.25 7.02
C HIS A 190 -0.77 -0.63 8.18
N VAL A 191 -0.03 -1.72 8.02
CA VAL A 191 1.08 -2.12 8.88
C VAL A 191 2.28 -2.48 8.00
N TRP A 192 3.24 -1.56 7.91
CA TRP A 192 4.45 -1.68 7.09
C TRP A 192 5.49 -2.59 7.75
N LEU A 193 5.34 -3.90 7.55
CA LEU A 193 6.23 -4.88 8.15
C LEU A 193 7.47 -5.11 7.29
N TYR A 194 7.33 -5.15 5.96
CA TYR A 194 8.37 -5.71 5.07
C TYR A 194 9.10 -4.67 4.24
N ARG A 195 8.65 -3.41 4.31
CA ARG A 195 9.35 -2.23 3.82
C ARG A 195 9.33 -1.20 4.92
N GLU A 196 10.48 -0.63 5.23
CA GLU A 196 10.55 0.49 6.16
C GLU A 196 9.73 1.67 5.68
N ASN A 197 9.06 2.35 6.60
CA ASN A 197 8.34 3.57 6.30
C ASN A 197 8.86 4.73 7.15
N PRO A 198 9.55 5.73 6.56
CA PRO A 198 10.05 6.88 7.31
C PRO A 198 8.92 7.76 7.88
N ASN A 199 7.69 7.63 7.36
CA ASN A 199 6.50 8.30 7.92
C ASN A 199 5.87 7.51 9.09
N GLY A 200 6.38 6.31 9.40
CA GLY A 200 5.95 5.46 10.49
C GLY A 200 5.28 4.16 10.04
N VAL A 201 5.35 3.12 10.88
CA VAL A 201 4.86 1.76 10.59
C VAL A 201 3.36 1.68 10.27
N PHE A 202 2.59 2.69 10.69
CA PHE A 202 1.14 2.76 10.46
C PHE A 202 0.73 3.82 9.45
N ALA A 203 1.65 4.57 8.83
CA ALA A 203 1.25 5.62 7.88
C ALA A 203 0.45 5.07 6.69
N GLN A 204 -0.49 5.85 6.15
CA GLN A 204 -1.37 5.40 5.06
C GLN A 204 -0.60 5.02 3.78
N THR A 205 0.48 5.75 3.48
CA THR A 205 1.33 5.51 2.30
C THR A 205 2.79 5.41 2.72
N ASN A 206 3.64 4.86 1.84
CA ASN A 206 5.07 4.73 2.09
C ASN A 206 5.89 5.36 0.95
N PRO A 207 6.72 6.39 1.23
CA PRO A 207 7.61 7.01 0.23
C PRO A 207 8.73 6.08 -0.26
N ALA A 208 8.98 4.96 0.42
CA ALA A 208 9.92 3.93 0.00
C ALA A 208 9.29 2.84 -0.88
N VAL A 209 7.99 2.95 -1.22
CA VAL A 209 7.28 2.04 -2.11
C VAL A 209 6.94 2.76 -3.41
N SER A 210 7.15 2.08 -4.54
CA SER A 210 6.90 2.62 -5.88
C SER A 210 5.97 1.74 -6.71
N CYS A 211 5.12 2.38 -7.51
CA CYS A 211 4.32 1.73 -8.54
C CYS A 211 4.94 1.81 -9.95
N GLU A 212 6.19 2.28 -10.07
CA GLU A 212 6.88 2.49 -11.36
C GLU A 212 6.93 1.23 -12.24
N HIS A 213 7.04 0.05 -11.63
CA HIS A 213 7.13 -1.23 -12.35
C HIS A 213 5.80 -1.96 -12.48
N HIS A 214 4.69 -1.29 -12.14
CA HIS A 214 3.37 -1.84 -12.32
C HIS A 214 2.98 -1.88 -13.80
N ASN A 215 2.71 -3.08 -14.32
CA ASN A 215 2.27 -3.28 -15.70
C ASN A 215 0.73 -3.39 -15.80
N GLY A 216 0.00 -2.61 -15.01
CA GLY A 216 -1.46 -2.53 -15.07
C GLY A 216 -1.93 -1.44 -16.03
N ASP A 217 -2.84 -1.77 -16.95
CA ASP A 217 -3.45 -0.84 -17.92
C ASP A 217 -4.39 0.22 -17.29
N ALA A 218 -4.40 0.40 -15.97
CA ALA A 218 -5.36 1.26 -15.30
C ALA A 218 -4.88 2.71 -15.23
N THR A 219 -4.83 3.38 -16.38
CA THR A 219 -5.07 4.81 -16.39
C THR A 219 -6.46 5.06 -15.83
N HIS A 220 -6.59 5.85 -14.75
CA HIS A 220 -7.84 6.54 -14.42
C HIS A 220 -8.24 7.41 -15.61
N ARG A 221 -8.86 6.81 -16.62
CA ARG A 221 -9.55 7.58 -17.67
C ARG A 221 -10.81 8.09 -17.03
N HIS A 222 -10.73 9.28 -16.45
CA HIS A 222 -11.89 10.12 -16.25
C HIS A 222 -12.57 10.24 -17.61
N GLY A 223 -13.72 9.57 -17.74
CA GLY A 223 -14.56 9.65 -18.94
C GLY A 223 -14.85 11.12 -19.24
N SER A 224 -14.64 11.49 -20.49
CA SER A 224 -14.95 12.82 -21.04
C SER A 224 -16.44 13.15 -20.98
#